data_AF-A0A5K0ZTX9-F1
#
_entry.id   AF-A0A5K0ZTX9-F1
#
_cell.length_a   1.000
_cell.length_b   1.000
_cell.length_c   1.000
_cell.angle_alpha   90.00
_cell.angle_beta   90.00
_cell.angle_gamma   90.00
#
_symmetry.space_group_name_H-M   'P 1'
#
loop_
_entity.id
_entity.type
_entity.pdbx_description
1 polymer ?
#
loop_
_entity_poly.entity_id
_entity_poly.type
_entity_poly.pdbx_seq_one_letter_code
_entity_poly.pdbx_strand_id
1 'polypeptide(L)' 'RRGRAGRVQPGECYHLYPRCVYDAFAEYQLPELLRTPLQSLCLQIKTLRLGSASEFLSKALQPPELLS' A
#
# COMPACT_ATOMS: atom_id res chain seq x y z
N ARG A 1 0.63 1.73 16.64
CA ARG A 1 -0.11 2.92 16.12
C ARG A 1 -0.82 3.58 17.28
N ARG A 2 -0.42 4.81 17.62
CA ARG A 2 -0.99 5.62 18.71
C ARG A 2 -2.51 5.71 18.69
N GLY A 3 -3.11 5.87 17.51
CA GLY A 3 -4.57 6.05 17.35
C GLY A 3 -5.46 4.87 17.74
N ARG A 4 -4.90 3.74 18.20
CA ARG A 4 -5.69 2.64 18.81
C ARG A 4 -5.91 2.82 20.31
N ALA A 5 -4.99 3.50 21.00
CA ALA A 5 -5.18 3.92 22.39
C ALA A 5 -5.88 5.29 22.43
N GLY A 6 -6.47 5.67 23.56
CA GLY A 6 -7.01 7.03 23.73
C GLY A 6 -8.45 7.24 23.26
N ARG A 7 -9.16 6.19 22.79
CA ARG A 7 -10.51 6.35 22.19
C ARG A 7 -11.61 6.63 23.22
N VAL A 8 -11.52 6.02 24.40
CA VAL A 8 -12.54 6.10 25.46
C VAL A 8 -12.01 6.77 26.73
N GLN A 9 -10.70 6.77 26.92
CA GLN A 9 -10.00 7.37 28.04
C GLN A 9 -8.54 7.63 27.63
N PRO A 10 -7.78 8.49 28.33
CA PRO A 10 -6.35 8.69 28.08
C PRO A 10 -5.60 7.36 28.00
N GLY A 11 -4.70 7.23 27.02
CA GLY A 11 -3.96 6.00 26.80
C GLY A 11 -2.56 6.28 26.26
N GLU A 12 -1.64 5.39 26.61
CA GLU A 12 -0.23 5.49 26.25
C GLU A 12 0.11 4.66 25.01
N CYS A 13 1.11 5.09 24.25
CA CYS A 13 1.64 4.35 23.10
C CYS A 13 3.16 4.32 23.13
N TYR A 14 3.71 3.12 23.33
CA TYR A 14 5.15 2.89 23.33
C TYR A 14 5.64 2.53 21.93
N HIS A 15 6.71 3.17 21.48
CA HIS A 15 7.39 2.87 20.23
C HIS A 15 8.75 2.23 20.55
N LEU A 16 8.94 0.98 20.11
CA LEU A 16 10.12 0.17 20.44
C LEU A 16 11.24 0.36 19.40
N TYR A 17 11.60 1.61 19.12
CA TYR A 17 12.70 1.96 18.22
C TYR A 17 13.31 3.32 18.61
N PRO A 18 14.60 3.56 18.33
CA PRO A 18 15.23 4.86 18.54
C PRO A 18 14.59 5.95 17.66
N ARG A 19 14.69 7.20 18.11
CA ARG A 19 14.12 8.35 17.38
C ARG A 19 14.74 8.54 15.99
N CYS A 20 16.04 8.30 15.84
CA CYS A 20 16.69 8.37 14.53
C CYS A 20 16.12 7.37 13.52
N VAL A 21 15.67 6.19 13.98
CA VAL A 21 15.03 5.18 13.12
C VAL A 21 13.63 5.63 12.72
N TYR A 22 12.90 6.26 13.65
CA TYR A 22 11.60 6.87 13.36
C TYR A 22 11.70 7.97 12.29
N ASP A 23 12.67 8.85 12.44
CA ASP A 23 12.88 9.98 11.51
C ASP A 23 13.32 9.50 10.11
N ALA A 24 13.89 8.29 10.02
CA ALA A 24 14.29 7.65 8.76
C ALA A 24 13.17 6.84 8.09
N PHE A 25 12.01 6.64 8.73
CA PHE A 25 10.91 5.89 8.13
C PHE A 25 10.25 6.67 6.99
N ALA A 26 9.89 5.93 5.93
CA ALA A 26 9.02 6.48 4.90
C ALA A 26 7.67 6.88 5.51
N GLU A 27 7.17 8.05 5.10
CA GLU A 27 5.88 8.58 5.57
C GLU A 27 4.72 7.62 5.25
N TYR A 28 4.80 6.98 4.07
CA TYR A 28 3.84 6.00 3.60
C TYR A 28 4.55 4.70 3.22
N GLN A 29 3.84 3.59 3.41
CA GLN A 29 4.29 2.30 2.92
C GLN A 29 4.20 2.25 1.40
N LEU A 30 5.08 1.46 0.79
CA LEU A 30 5.02 1.22 -0.65
C LEU A 30 3.63 0.67 -1.02
N PRO A 31 2.99 1.20 -2.07
CA PRO A 31 1.68 0.75 -2.52
C PRO A 31 1.66 -0.76 -2.74
N GLU A 32 0.57 -1.42 -2.35
CA GLU A 32 0.42 -2.86 -2.52
C GLU A 32 0.61 -3.31 -3.96
N LEU A 33 0.11 -2.50 -4.90
CA LEU A 33 0.21 -2.75 -6.33
C LEU A 33 1.65 -2.91 -6.83
N LEU A 34 2.62 -2.27 -6.17
CA LEU A 34 4.03 -2.30 -6.57
C LEU A 34 4.85 -3.39 -5.86
N ARG A 35 4.27 -4.05 -4.86
CA ARG A 35 4.98 -5.02 -4.00
C ARG A 35 4.39 -6.43 -4.05
N THR A 36 3.29 -6.64 -4.78
CA THR A 36 2.63 -7.94 -4.91
C THR A 36 2.57 -8.40 -6.37
N PRO A 37 2.62 -9.73 -6.61
CA PRO A 37 2.40 -10.29 -7.94
C PRO A 37 1.00 -9.98 -8.47
N LEU A 38 0.89 -9.54 -9.73
CA LEU A 38 -0.34 -8.99 -10.32
C LEU A 38 -1.31 -10.05 -10.90
N GLN A 39 -1.01 -11.35 -10.83
CA GLN A 39 -1.78 -12.39 -11.52
C GLN A 39 -3.25 -12.40 -11.08
N SER A 40 -3.51 -12.33 -9.77
CA SER A 40 -4.87 -12.29 -9.23
C SER A 40 -5.64 -11.05 -9.69
N LEU A 41 -4.97 -9.90 -9.71
CA LEU A 41 -5.55 -8.64 -10.17
C LEU A 41 -5.85 -8.69 -11.68
N CYS A 42 -4.93 -9.22 -12.49
CA CYS A 42 -5.14 -9.42 -13.92
C CYS A 42 -6.35 -10.33 -14.20
N LEU A 43 -6.53 -11.41 -13.42
CA LEU A 43 -7.72 -12.27 -13.51
C LEU A 43 -9.00 -11.50 -13.16
N GLN A 44 -8.99 -10.70 -12.10
CA GLN A 44 -10.12 -9.86 -11.71
C GLN A 44 -10.51 -8.87 -12.81
N ILE A 45 -9.54 -8.19 -13.43
CA ILE A 45 -9.76 -7.26 -14.55
C ILE A 45 -10.46 -7.97 -15.72
N LYS A 46 -10.04 -9.20 -16.04
CA LYS A 46 -10.66 -10.00 -17.11
C LYS A 46 -12.07 -10.44 -16.76
N THR A 47 -12.31 -10.89 -15.53
CA THR A 47 -13.65 -11.26 -15.05
C THR A 47 -14.61 -10.08 -15.12
N LEU A 48 -14.16 -8.89 -14.76
CA LEU A 48 -14.94 -7.65 -14.81
C LEU A 48 -15.06 -7.04 -16.22
N ARG A 49 -14.49 -7.69 -17.26
CA ARG A 49 -14.50 -7.24 -18.66
C ARG A 49 -13.96 -5.81 -18.86
N LEU A 50 -12.97 -5.41 -18.06
CA LEU A 50 -12.40 -4.06 -18.06
C LEU A 50 -11.33 -3.82 -19.16
N GLY A 51 -11.20 -4.74 -20.11
CA GLY A 51 -10.30 -4.61 -21.27
C GLY A 51 -8.93 -5.28 -21.08
N SER A 52 -7.87 -4.63 -21.59
CA SER A 52 -6.49 -5.07 -21.39
C SER A 52 -6.05 -4.75 -19.96
N ALA A 53 -5.39 -5.71 -19.30
CA ALA A 53 -4.85 -5.48 -17.96
C ALA A 53 -3.77 -4.38 -17.97
N SER A 54 -2.96 -4.28 -19.03
CA SER A 54 -1.95 -3.22 -19.13
C SER A 54 -2.57 -1.82 -19.19
N GLU A 55 -3.59 -1.63 -20.05
CA GLU A 55 -4.29 -0.36 -20.22
C GLU A 55 -5.09 0.05 -18.98
N PHE A 56 -5.58 -0.93 -18.22
CA PHE A 56 -6.26 -0.65 -16.96
C PHE A 56 -5.27 -0.24 -15.88
N LEU A 57 -4.16 -0.99 -15.74
CA LEU A 57 -3.12 -0.72 -14.74
C LEU A 57 -2.39 0.60 -15.01
N SER A 58 -2.24 1.01 -16.28
CA SER A 58 -1.66 2.30 -16.63
C SER A 58 -2.48 3.51 -16.16
N LYS A 59 -3.76 3.31 -15.81
CA LYS A 59 -4.66 4.34 -15.27
C LYS A 59 -4.67 4.39 -13.74
N ALA A 60 -3.92 3.51 -13.07
CA ALA A 60 -3.83 3.51 -11.61
C ALA A 60 -3.11 4.76 -11.08
N LEU A 61 -3.37 5.13 -9.82
CA LEU A 61 -2.72 6.28 -9.16
C LEU A 61 -1.19 6.20 -9.22
N GLN A 62 -0.65 4.99 -9.06
CA GLN A 62 0.77 4.68 -9.22
C GLN A 62 0.86 3.41 -10.07
N PRO A 63 1.10 3.52 -11.39
CA PRO A 63 1.15 2.36 -12.26
C PRO A 63 2.38 1.49 -11.95
N PRO A 64 2.27 0.15 -12.04
CA PRO A 64 3.42 -0.73 -11.94
C PRO A 64 4.37 -0.53 -13.12
N GLU A 65 5.67 -0.73 -12.89
CA GLU A 65 6.65 -0.72 -13.97
C GLU A 65 6.29 -1.80 -15.00
N LEU A 66 6.22 -1.39 -16.27
CA LEU A 66 6.02 -2.33 -17.36
C LEU A 66 7.31 -3.13 -17.51
N LEU A 67 7.26 -4.43 -17.21
CA LEU A 67 8.34 -5.35 -17.54
C LEU A 67 8.55 -5.25 -19.06
N SER A 68 9.71 -4.71 -19.48
CA SER A 68 10.12 -4.63 -20.88
C SER A 68 10.29 -6.02 -21.49
#